data_AF-A0A1J4P2T6-F1
#
_entry.id   AF-A0A1J4P2T6-F1
#
_cell.length_a   1.000
_cell.length_b   1.000
_cell.length_c   1.000
_cell.angle_alpha   90.00
_cell.angle_beta   90.00
_cell.angle_gamma   90.00
#
_symmetry.space_group_name_H-M   'P 1'
#
loop_
_entity.id
_entity.type
_entity.pdbx_description
1 polymer ?
#
loop_
_entity_poly.entity_id
_entity_poly.type
_entity_poly.pdbx_seq_one_letter_code
_entity_poly.pdbx_strand_id
1 'polypeptide(L)'
;MTADALAAWCRVREQVDWTTAAAPAPPRRRPAGPAARHEPPPHQPDRDGLAAAHAPSPRPADGLAAWCDGPVRRRDPVRADRLLGALALSRADAARGAPLTVPLLAGWQRQVLGVPVARLRRTDAFAKGGRERYGLTPSTWRDFTRCLRQSGDLALPPPTRAARAYLDVAFFHPFPDGNARLALLVLGYVLESAGVRLDEVGPLAVARHADDPAGAADLAALVAVLARAAHRRSGTSGRPADTRGPGWAAKGCPDGSGATEGDTSGAQRGSSAGGLERG
;
A
#
# COMPACT_ATOMS: atom_id res chain seq x y z
N MET A 1 -29.06 21.17 15.90
CA MET A 1 -29.29 19.77 15.48
C MET A 1 -27.98 19.22 14.95
N THR A 2 -27.48 18.11 15.48
CA THR A 2 -26.28 17.45 14.94
C THR A 2 -26.60 16.89 13.55
N ALA A 3 -25.82 17.22 12.53
CA ALA A 3 -26.01 16.69 11.19
C ALA A 3 -25.79 15.16 11.20
N ASP A 4 -26.70 14.42 10.56
CA ASP A 4 -26.56 12.97 10.41
C ASP A 4 -25.55 12.66 9.31
N ALA A 5 -24.33 12.38 9.72
CA ALA A 5 -23.20 12.09 8.85
C ALA A 5 -23.41 10.79 8.06
N LEU A 6 -24.10 9.79 8.60
CA LEU A 6 -24.38 8.58 7.81
C LEU A 6 -25.39 8.89 6.69
N ALA A 7 -26.47 9.61 7.01
CA ALA A 7 -27.44 9.99 6.00
C ALA A 7 -26.83 10.91 4.92
N ALA A 8 -25.96 11.84 5.31
CA ALA A 8 -25.21 12.69 4.37
C ALA A 8 -24.29 11.87 3.46
N TRP A 9 -23.51 10.95 4.05
CA TRP A 9 -22.62 10.07 3.30
C TRP A 9 -23.39 9.22 2.28
N CYS A 10 -24.51 8.61 2.67
CA CYS A 10 -25.32 7.81 1.76
C CYS A 10 -25.78 8.61 0.53
N ARG A 11 -26.05 9.92 0.66
CA ARG A 11 -26.36 10.78 -0.48
C ARG A 11 -25.13 11.10 -1.32
N VAL A 12 -24.05 11.57 -0.67
CA VAL A 12 -22.79 11.94 -1.35
C VAL A 12 -22.23 10.75 -2.13
N ARG A 13 -22.26 9.57 -1.54
CA ARG A 13 -21.77 8.33 -2.15
C ARG A 13 -22.38 8.04 -3.52
N GLU A 14 -23.65 8.35 -3.71
CA GLU A 14 -24.36 8.13 -4.97
C GLU A 14 -24.19 9.31 -5.96
N GLN A 15 -23.69 10.47 -5.49
CA GLN A 15 -23.42 11.66 -6.33
C GLN A 15 -22.03 11.65 -6.96
N VAL A 16 -21.05 11.03 -6.31
CA VAL A 16 -19.66 11.00 -6.79
C VAL A 16 -19.57 10.11 -8.04
N ASP A 17 -19.02 10.66 -9.13
CA ASP A 17 -18.61 9.87 -10.28
C ASP A 17 -17.33 9.09 -9.96
N TRP A 18 -17.51 7.89 -9.40
CA TRP A 18 -16.41 7.01 -9.02
C TRP A 18 -15.59 6.54 -10.22
N THR A 19 -16.12 6.57 -11.44
CA THR A 19 -15.39 6.11 -12.64
C THR A 19 -14.25 7.07 -13.00
N THR A 20 -14.41 8.35 -12.72
CA THR A 20 -13.43 9.41 -13.02
C THR A 20 -12.66 9.89 -11.79
N ALA A 21 -13.10 9.57 -10.56
CA ALA A 21 -12.50 10.08 -9.32
C ALA A 21 -10.99 9.79 -9.14
N ALA A 22 -10.47 8.68 -9.67
CA ALA A 22 -9.04 8.34 -9.62
C ALA A 22 -8.27 8.75 -10.90
N ALA A 23 -8.95 9.37 -11.87
CA ALA A 23 -8.31 9.87 -13.07
C ALA A 23 -7.26 10.93 -12.67
N PRO A 24 -6.08 10.93 -13.31
CA PRO A 24 -5.13 12.01 -13.10
C PRO A 24 -5.84 13.32 -13.43
N ALA A 25 -5.79 14.30 -12.51
CA ALA A 25 -6.23 15.65 -12.81
C ALA A 25 -5.56 16.09 -14.12
N PRO A 26 -6.29 16.69 -15.07
CA PRO A 26 -5.67 17.19 -16.29
C PRO A 26 -4.50 18.10 -15.90
N PRO A 27 -3.35 18.02 -16.60
CA PRO A 27 -2.20 18.83 -16.26
C PRO A 27 -2.64 20.28 -16.20
N ARG A 28 -2.47 20.93 -15.03
CA ARG A 28 -2.66 22.38 -14.93
C ARG A 28 -1.73 22.99 -15.98
N ARG A 29 -2.31 23.64 -17.00
CA ARG A 29 -1.53 24.36 -18.01
C ARG A 29 -0.60 25.30 -17.26
N ARG A 30 0.71 25.03 -17.31
CA ARG A 30 1.70 26.01 -16.90
C ARG A 30 1.44 27.27 -17.74
N PRO A 31 1.36 28.47 -17.14
CA PRO A 31 1.46 29.68 -17.94
C PRO A 31 2.78 29.61 -18.72
N ALA A 32 2.72 29.90 -20.02
CA ALA A 32 3.85 29.85 -20.92
C ALA A 32 4.92 30.86 -20.44
N GLY A 33 5.89 30.38 -19.67
CA GLY A 33 7.12 31.11 -19.40
C GLY A 33 8.07 31.00 -20.60
N PRO A 34 8.84 32.05 -20.90
CA PRO A 34 9.65 32.10 -22.11
C PRO A 34 10.79 31.06 -22.10
N ALA A 35 11.11 30.58 -23.29
CA ALA A 35 12.08 29.52 -23.56
C ALA A 35 13.46 29.80 -22.92
N ALA A 36 13.89 28.90 -22.03
CA ALA A 36 15.26 28.85 -21.54
C ALA A 36 16.15 28.06 -22.50
N ARG A 37 17.34 28.59 -22.70
CA ARG A 37 18.33 28.28 -23.74
C ARG A 37 19.05 26.96 -23.48
N HIS A 38 19.59 26.41 -24.57
CA HIS A 38 20.52 25.28 -24.60
C HIS A 38 21.68 25.46 -23.62
N GLU A 39 21.89 24.48 -22.74
CA GLU A 39 23.08 24.36 -21.90
C GLU A 39 23.86 23.08 -22.29
N PRO A 40 25.20 23.15 -22.46
CA PRO A 40 26.02 22.03 -22.88
C PRO A 40 26.37 21.09 -21.69
N PRO A 41 26.74 19.81 -21.94
CA PRO A 41 26.92 18.84 -20.87
C PRO A 41 28.25 19.00 -20.11
N PRO A 42 28.31 18.62 -18.82
CA PRO A 42 29.53 18.70 -18.03
C PRO A 42 30.48 17.50 -18.22
N HIS A 43 31.77 17.78 -18.04
CA HIS A 43 32.90 16.85 -17.92
C HIS A 43 32.68 15.74 -16.86
N GLN A 44 33.17 14.53 -17.13
CA GLN A 44 33.34 13.44 -16.16
C GLN A 44 34.84 13.22 -15.84
N PRO A 45 35.21 12.94 -14.57
CA PRO A 45 36.51 12.38 -14.21
C PRO A 45 36.45 10.85 -13.97
N ASP A 46 37.61 10.21 -14.14
CA ASP A 46 37.92 8.79 -13.88
C ASP A 46 37.60 8.33 -12.45
N ARG A 47 37.14 7.06 -12.31
CA ARG A 47 37.86 5.98 -11.60
C ARG A 47 37.01 4.73 -11.34
N ASP A 48 37.61 3.60 -11.71
CA ASP A 48 37.86 2.34 -10.99
C ASP A 48 36.77 1.71 -10.12
N GLY A 49 36.41 0.48 -10.51
CA GLY A 49 35.40 -0.35 -9.86
C GLY A 49 35.92 -1.29 -8.79
N LEU A 50 34.98 -1.76 -7.96
CA LEU A 50 35.00 -3.09 -7.35
C LEU A 50 33.56 -3.61 -7.29
N ALA A 51 33.37 -4.83 -7.80
CA ALA A 51 32.08 -5.51 -7.92
C ALA A 51 31.55 -5.96 -6.55
N ALA A 52 30.29 -5.66 -6.25
CA ALA A 52 29.57 -6.20 -5.09
C ALA A 52 28.41 -7.09 -5.55
N ALA A 53 28.31 -8.25 -4.90
CA ALA A 53 27.33 -9.30 -5.12
C ALA A 53 25.87 -8.81 -5.00
N HIS A 54 24.98 -9.44 -5.76
CA HIS A 54 23.56 -9.13 -5.88
C HIS A 54 22.85 -9.24 -4.52
N ALA A 55 22.60 -8.10 -3.87
CA ALA A 55 21.78 -8.03 -2.66
C ALA A 55 20.30 -8.29 -2.99
N PRO A 56 19.52 -8.94 -2.10
CA PRO A 56 18.09 -9.11 -2.30
C PRO A 56 17.42 -7.74 -2.48
N SER A 57 16.57 -7.60 -3.50
CA SER A 57 15.85 -6.36 -3.78
C SER A 57 15.18 -5.84 -2.51
N PRO A 58 15.32 -4.55 -2.17
CA PRO A 58 14.70 -4.01 -0.97
C PRO A 58 13.20 -4.27 -1.03
N ARG A 59 12.67 -4.87 0.05
CA ARG A 59 11.22 -5.07 0.18
C ARG A 59 10.53 -3.73 -0.05
N PRO A 60 9.41 -3.69 -0.81
CA PRO A 60 8.66 -2.46 -0.98
C PRO A 60 8.37 -1.86 0.39
N ALA A 61 8.71 -0.58 0.57
CA ALA A 61 8.41 0.12 1.80
C ALA A 61 6.90 0.00 2.11
N ASP A 62 6.57 -0.24 3.38
CA ASP A 62 5.23 -0.55 3.83
C ASP A 62 4.72 0.58 4.71
N GLY A 63 3.99 1.51 4.10
CA GLY A 63 3.58 2.75 4.76
C GLY A 63 2.64 2.51 5.94
N LEU A 64 1.77 1.50 5.85
CA LEU A 64 0.82 1.20 6.92
C LEU A 64 1.49 0.51 8.10
N ALA A 65 2.44 -0.42 7.84
CA ALA A 65 3.27 -1.00 8.90
C ALA A 65 4.17 0.07 9.56
N ALA A 66 4.83 0.91 8.76
CA ALA A 66 5.65 2.01 9.26
C ALA A 66 4.85 3.03 10.10
N TRP A 67 3.59 3.29 9.73
CA TRP A 67 2.70 4.12 10.53
C TRP A 67 2.34 3.45 11.88
N CYS A 68 2.16 2.13 11.90
CA CYS A 68 1.94 1.39 13.15
C CYS A 68 3.18 1.43 14.05
N ASP A 69 4.36 1.14 13.51
CA ASP A 69 5.63 1.10 14.27
C ASP A 69 6.18 2.48 14.66
N GLY A 70 5.75 3.54 13.96
CA GLY A 70 6.13 4.91 14.27
C GLY A 70 5.11 5.61 15.17
N PRO A 71 4.23 6.47 14.61
CA PRO A 71 3.34 7.32 15.40
C PRO A 71 2.36 6.55 16.30
N VAL A 72 1.85 5.39 15.89
CA VAL A 72 0.93 4.61 16.75
C VAL A 72 1.70 4.03 17.93
N ARG A 73 2.82 3.33 17.70
CA ARG A 73 3.63 2.72 18.75
C ARG A 73 4.16 3.72 19.77
N ARG A 74 4.61 4.91 19.32
CA ARG A 74 5.03 5.99 20.23
C ARG A 74 3.93 6.43 21.18
N ARG A 75 2.66 6.39 20.75
CA ARG A 75 1.51 6.77 21.57
C ARG A 75 1.00 5.63 22.45
N ASP A 76 0.96 4.42 21.90
CA ASP A 76 0.38 3.23 22.53
C ASP A 76 0.98 1.97 21.88
N PRO A 77 2.01 1.36 22.50
CA PRO A 77 2.67 0.16 21.97
C PRO A 77 1.73 -1.05 21.83
N VAL A 78 0.85 -1.26 22.82
CA VAL A 78 -0.10 -2.38 22.82
C VAL A 78 -1.08 -2.24 21.65
N ARG A 79 -1.54 -1.02 21.39
CA ARG A 79 -2.38 -0.72 20.21
C ARG A 79 -1.64 -0.92 18.91
N ALA A 80 -0.36 -0.56 18.84
CA ALA A 80 0.45 -0.81 17.65
C ALA A 80 0.57 -2.30 17.35
N ASP A 81 0.88 -3.13 18.36
CA ASP A 81 0.99 -4.59 18.19
C ASP A 81 -0.34 -5.21 17.74
N ARG A 82 -1.45 -4.77 18.34
CA ARG A 82 -2.80 -5.17 17.92
C ARG A 82 -3.08 -4.78 16.47
N LEU A 83 -2.72 -3.56 16.08
CA LEU A 83 -2.98 -3.07 14.73
C LEU A 83 -2.10 -3.75 13.67
N LEU A 84 -0.85 -4.07 14.00
CA LEU A 84 0.03 -4.89 13.15
C LEU A 84 -0.52 -6.31 13.00
N GLY A 85 -1.01 -6.92 14.08
CA GLY A 85 -1.69 -8.22 14.00
C GLY A 85 -2.93 -8.16 13.11
N ALA A 86 -3.74 -7.11 13.23
CA ALA A 86 -4.92 -6.91 12.38
C ALA A 86 -4.55 -6.69 10.91
N LEU A 87 -3.45 -5.98 10.64
CA LEU A 87 -2.90 -5.78 9.30
C LEU A 87 -2.39 -7.09 8.69
N ALA A 88 -1.72 -7.94 9.47
CA ALA A 88 -1.30 -9.26 9.01
C ALA A 88 -2.51 -10.14 8.65
N LEU A 89 -3.56 -10.13 9.48
CA LEU A 89 -4.81 -10.84 9.20
C LEU A 89 -5.48 -10.33 7.92
N SER A 90 -5.64 -9.02 7.77
CA SER A 90 -6.28 -8.44 6.59
C SER A 90 -5.52 -8.76 5.31
N ARG A 91 -4.18 -8.81 5.37
CA ARG A 91 -3.35 -9.23 4.23
C ARG A 91 -3.52 -10.70 3.89
N ALA A 92 -3.58 -11.57 4.89
CA ALA A 92 -3.82 -12.98 4.68
C ALA A 92 -5.20 -13.22 4.02
N ASP A 93 -6.21 -12.45 4.42
CA ASP A 93 -7.53 -12.46 3.78
C ASP A 93 -7.51 -11.93 2.33
N ALA A 94 -6.75 -10.85 2.07
CA ALA A 94 -6.57 -10.33 0.72
C ALA A 94 -5.90 -11.35 -0.21
N ALA A 95 -4.85 -12.01 0.27
CA ALA A 95 -4.13 -13.06 -0.47
C ALA A 95 -5.01 -14.28 -0.78
N ARG A 96 -5.99 -14.58 0.08
CA ARG A 96 -6.99 -15.63 -0.17
C ARG A 96 -8.12 -15.20 -1.13
N GLY A 97 -8.19 -13.93 -1.51
CA GLY A 97 -9.33 -13.38 -2.26
C GLY A 97 -10.64 -13.42 -1.48
N ALA A 98 -10.59 -13.43 -0.15
CA ALA A 98 -11.79 -13.54 0.69
C ALA A 98 -12.67 -12.30 0.53
N PRO A 99 -13.97 -12.39 0.20
CA PRO A 99 -14.80 -11.20 -0.05
C PRO A 99 -14.93 -10.32 1.19
N LEU A 100 -14.92 -9.00 0.99
CA LEU A 100 -15.11 -8.04 2.07
C LEU A 100 -16.53 -8.13 2.65
N THR A 101 -16.65 -8.62 3.87
CA THR A 101 -17.94 -8.86 4.55
C THR A 101 -17.90 -8.37 5.99
N VAL A 102 -19.07 -8.16 6.59
CA VAL A 102 -19.18 -7.77 8.01
C VAL A 102 -18.47 -8.74 8.95
N PRO A 103 -18.61 -10.08 8.82
CA PRO A 103 -17.86 -11.02 9.65
C PRO A 103 -16.34 -10.88 9.51
N LEU A 104 -15.84 -10.63 8.30
CA LEU A 104 -14.41 -10.41 8.06
C LEU A 104 -13.92 -9.15 8.80
N LEU A 105 -14.65 -8.04 8.66
CA LEU A 105 -14.35 -6.80 9.36
C LEU A 105 -14.42 -6.96 10.89
N ALA A 106 -15.40 -7.71 11.40
CA ALA A 106 -15.52 -8.00 12.82
C ALA A 106 -14.31 -8.83 13.33
N GLY A 107 -13.78 -9.75 12.51
CA GLY A 107 -12.56 -10.50 12.80
C GLY A 107 -11.34 -9.59 12.95
N TRP A 108 -11.15 -8.64 12.03
CA TRP A 108 -10.07 -7.66 12.12
C TRP A 108 -10.28 -6.71 13.29
N GLN A 109 -11.52 -6.25 13.50
CA GLN A 109 -11.84 -5.31 14.57
C GLN A 109 -11.64 -5.90 15.95
N ARG A 110 -11.90 -7.20 16.10
CA ARG A 110 -11.59 -7.96 17.32
C ARG A 110 -10.12 -7.79 17.69
N GLN A 111 -9.23 -7.94 16.70
CA GLN A 111 -7.79 -7.77 16.87
C GLN A 111 -7.43 -6.30 17.17
N VAL A 112 -7.99 -5.33 16.43
CA VAL A 112 -7.77 -3.89 16.64
C VAL A 112 -8.12 -3.46 18.07
N LEU A 113 -9.24 -3.94 18.60
CA LEU A 113 -9.74 -3.57 19.92
C LEU A 113 -9.14 -4.43 21.04
N GLY A 114 -8.59 -5.61 20.73
CA GLY A 114 -8.11 -6.57 21.72
C GLY A 114 -9.25 -7.13 22.58
N VAL A 115 -10.42 -7.35 21.98
CA VAL A 115 -11.61 -7.91 22.63
C VAL A 115 -11.87 -9.33 22.12
N PRO A 116 -12.66 -10.18 22.79
CA PRO A 116 -12.97 -11.51 22.27
C PRO A 116 -13.99 -11.49 21.12
N VAL A 117 -14.88 -10.49 21.06
CA VAL A 117 -15.90 -10.36 20.02
C VAL A 117 -16.12 -8.87 19.72
N ALA A 118 -15.94 -8.46 18.46
CA ALA A 118 -16.36 -7.15 18.00
C ALA A 118 -17.78 -7.25 17.42
N ARG A 119 -18.73 -6.49 17.99
CA ARG A 119 -20.12 -6.47 17.56
C ARG A 119 -20.44 -5.14 16.89
N LEU A 120 -21.29 -5.20 15.86
CA LEU A 120 -21.89 -3.98 15.31
C LEU A 120 -22.59 -3.19 16.43
N ARG A 121 -22.51 -1.87 16.34
CA ARG A 121 -23.23 -0.99 17.27
C ARG A 121 -24.74 -1.21 17.15
N ARG A 122 -25.45 -1.00 18.26
CA ARG A 122 -26.92 -1.14 18.32
C ARG A 122 -27.64 0.19 18.46
N THR A 123 -26.88 1.25 18.65
CA THR A 123 -27.36 2.62 18.84
C THR A 123 -26.63 3.53 17.87
N ASP A 124 -27.11 4.76 17.77
CA ASP A 124 -26.38 5.85 17.15
C ASP A 124 -24.96 5.95 17.72
N ALA A 125 -24.03 6.33 16.85
CA ALA A 125 -22.67 6.67 17.24
C ALA A 125 -22.46 8.17 17.10
N PHE A 126 -21.56 8.71 17.92
CA PHE A 126 -21.20 10.11 17.91
C PHE A 126 -19.69 10.27 17.83
N ALA A 127 -19.22 11.21 17.01
CA ALA A 127 -17.81 11.52 16.88
C ALA A 127 -17.56 13.02 16.91
N LYS A 128 -16.26 13.39 16.93
CA LYS A 128 -15.78 14.78 16.94
C LYS A 128 -16.43 15.62 18.06
N GLY A 129 -16.53 15.04 19.27
CA GLY A 129 -17.15 15.70 20.42
C GLY A 129 -18.66 15.90 20.27
N GLY A 130 -19.36 15.01 19.57
CA GLY A 130 -20.81 15.08 19.35
C GLY A 130 -21.23 15.92 18.15
N ARG A 131 -20.28 16.50 17.40
CA ARG A 131 -20.55 17.26 16.16
C ARG A 131 -21.03 16.39 15.01
N GLU A 132 -20.70 15.12 15.03
CA GLU A 132 -21.17 14.15 14.03
C GLU A 132 -21.99 13.07 14.71
N ARG A 133 -23.19 12.84 14.19
CA ARG A 133 -24.05 11.70 14.54
C ARG A 133 -24.08 10.74 13.37
N TYR A 134 -23.92 9.45 13.63
CA TYR A 134 -24.14 8.38 12.66
C TYR A 134 -25.42 7.65 13.05
N GLY A 135 -26.57 8.11 12.52
CA GLY A 135 -27.88 7.58 12.89
C GLY A 135 -28.08 6.15 12.38
N LEU A 136 -28.66 5.25 13.18
CA LEU A 136 -29.13 3.96 12.65
C LEU A 136 -30.52 4.08 12.04
N THR A 137 -30.71 3.36 10.94
CA THR A 137 -32.00 3.07 10.32
C THR A 137 -32.20 1.55 10.25
N PRO A 138 -33.43 1.06 10.06
CA PRO A 138 -33.67 -0.37 9.85
C PRO A 138 -32.90 -0.98 8.67
N SER A 139 -32.50 -0.17 7.68
CA SER A 139 -31.76 -0.62 6.50
C SER A 139 -30.24 -0.53 6.64
N THR A 140 -29.72 0.11 7.68
CA THR A 140 -28.29 0.50 7.77
C THR A 140 -27.35 -0.68 7.51
N TRP A 141 -27.56 -1.83 8.15
CA TRP A 141 -26.66 -2.97 7.97
C TRP A 141 -26.81 -3.68 6.62
N ARG A 142 -28.02 -3.67 6.05
CA ARG A 142 -28.26 -4.15 4.69
C ARG A 142 -27.52 -3.27 3.68
N ASP A 143 -27.63 -1.96 3.85
CA ASP A 143 -27.00 -0.97 2.97
C ASP A 143 -25.49 -1.03 3.11
N PHE A 144 -24.96 -1.16 4.33
CA PHE A 144 -23.53 -1.36 4.57
C PHE A 144 -23.00 -2.61 3.86
N THR A 145 -23.71 -3.73 3.98
CA THR A 145 -23.31 -4.99 3.33
C THR A 145 -23.32 -4.84 1.80
N ARG A 146 -24.30 -4.12 1.23
CA ARG A 146 -24.32 -3.77 -0.21
C ARG A 146 -23.08 -2.93 -0.57
N CYS A 147 -22.77 -1.91 0.21
CA CYS A 147 -21.61 -1.03 0.00
C CYS A 147 -20.29 -1.81 0.03
N LEU A 148 -20.11 -2.72 1.00
CA LEU A 148 -18.92 -3.59 1.07
C LEU A 148 -18.76 -4.45 -0.17
N ARG A 149 -19.84 -5.07 -0.68
CA ARG A 149 -19.77 -5.87 -1.92
C ARG A 149 -19.34 -5.05 -3.13
N GLN A 150 -19.79 -3.80 -3.23
CA GLN A 150 -19.41 -2.90 -4.33
C GLN A 150 -17.92 -2.54 -4.33
N SER A 151 -17.18 -2.75 -3.21
CA SER A 151 -15.72 -2.59 -3.21
C SER A 151 -14.99 -3.64 -4.07
N GLY A 152 -15.65 -4.75 -4.40
CA GLY A 152 -15.16 -5.78 -5.32
C GLY A 152 -15.48 -5.52 -6.79
N ASP A 153 -16.14 -4.41 -7.14
CA ASP A 153 -16.49 -4.08 -8.53
C ASP A 153 -15.24 -3.77 -9.35
N LEU A 154 -14.78 -4.75 -10.14
CA LEU A 154 -13.56 -4.64 -10.93
C LEU A 154 -13.65 -3.62 -12.08
N ALA A 155 -14.84 -3.10 -12.40
CA ALA A 155 -14.97 -2.01 -13.37
C ALA A 155 -14.34 -0.69 -12.87
N LEU A 156 -14.19 -0.53 -11.54
CA LEU A 156 -13.56 0.65 -10.94
C LEU A 156 -12.05 0.42 -10.71
N PRO A 157 -11.20 1.45 -10.89
CA PRO A 157 -9.78 1.36 -10.56
C PRO A 157 -9.53 1.03 -9.08
N PRO A 158 -8.46 0.28 -8.71
CA PRO A 158 -8.19 -0.07 -7.31
C PRO A 158 -8.16 1.12 -6.34
N PRO A 159 -7.55 2.28 -6.67
CA PRO A 159 -7.59 3.45 -5.78
C PRO A 159 -9.01 3.95 -5.49
N THR A 160 -9.89 3.96 -6.50
CA THR A 160 -11.30 4.31 -6.35
C THR A 160 -12.00 3.36 -5.39
N ARG A 161 -11.85 2.04 -5.63
CA ARG A 161 -12.49 1.02 -4.79
C ARG A 161 -12.03 1.13 -3.34
N ALA A 162 -10.73 1.33 -3.12
CA ALA A 162 -10.14 1.45 -1.80
C ALA A 162 -10.62 2.72 -1.06
N ALA A 163 -10.66 3.87 -1.75
CA ALA A 163 -11.19 5.12 -1.20
C ALA A 163 -12.68 5.01 -0.83
N ARG A 164 -13.49 4.43 -1.73
CA ARG A 164 -14.93 4.22 -1.48
C ARG A 164 -15.17 3.31 -0.29
N ALA A 165 -14.45 2.19 -0.19
CA ALA A 165 -14.55 1.25 0.92
C ALA A 165 -14.08 1.86 2.26
N TYR A 166 -13.02 2.67 2.24
CA TYR A 166 -12.56 3.44 3.40
C TYR A 166 -13.67 4.36 3.93
N LEU A 167 -14.29 5.15 3.05
CA LEU A 167 -15.33 6.10 3.43
C LEU A 167 -16.60 5.38 3.91
N ASP A 168 -16.97 4.27 3.25
CA ASP A 168 -18.07 3.41 3.69
C ASP A 168 -17.86 2.95 5.14
N VAL A 169 -16.68 2.46 5.51
CA VAL A 169 -16.41 2.07 6.92
C VAL A 169 -16.39 3.29 7.84
N ALA A 170 -15.76 4.39 7.44
CA ALA A 170 -15.63 5.58 8.26
C ALA A 170 -17.00 6.18 8.66
N PHE A 171 -17.95 6.21 7.71
CA PHE A 171 -19.25 6.86 7.90
C PHE A 171 -20.39 5.92 8.30
N PHE A 172 -20.40 4.65 7.89
CA PHE A 172 -21.31 3.67 8.51
C PHE A 172 -20.98 3.49 9.99
N HIS A 173 -19.69 3.69 10.34
CA HIS A 173 -19.18 3.66 11.70
C HIS A 173 -19.62 2.37 12.43
N PRO A 174 -19.31 1.18 11.86
CA PRO A 174 -19.99 -0.05 12.22
C PRO A 174 -19.81 -0.48 13.69
N PHE A 175 -18.69 -0.13 14.32
CA PHE A 175 -18.34 -0.54 15.67
C PHE A 175 -18.36 0.64 16.65
N PRO A 176 -18.43 0.39 17.98
CA PRO A 176 -18.41 1.46 18.99
C PRO A 176 -17.11 2.30 19.04
N ASP A 177 -15.97 1.70 18.69
CA ASP A 177 -14.67 2.36 18.58
C ASP A 177 -13.88 1.72 17.43
N GLY A 178 -12.79 2.36 17.01
CA GLY A 178 -11.77 1.82 16.13
C GLY A 178 -12.08 1.92 14.63
N ASN A 179 -13.19 2.55 14.24
CA ASN A 179 -13.62 2.61 12.84
C ASN A 179 -12.62 3.29 11.92
N ALA A 180 -11.90 4.33 12.36
CA ALA A 180 -10.86 4.97 11.55
C ALA A 180 -9.67 4.04 11.28
N ARG A 181 -9.26 3.25 12.29
CA ARG A 181 -8.20 2.23 12.15
C ARG A 181 -8.66 1.11 11.23
N LEU A 182 -9.91 0.66 11.39
CA LEU A 182 -10.51 -0.34 10.51
C LEU A 182 -10.63 0.14 9.06
N ALA A 183 -11.01 1.40 8.84
CA ALA A 183 -11.12 1.99 7.51
C ALA A 183 -9.77 1.98 6.79
N LEU A 184 -8.67 2.31 7.50
CA LEU A 184 -7.31 2.19 6.94
C LEU A 184 -6.93 0.74 6.60
N LEU A 185 -7.30 -0.23 7.43
CA LEU A 185 -7.10 -1.66 7.13
C LEU A 185 -7.88 -2.08 5.88
N VAL A 186 -9.13 -1.64 5.73
CA VAL A 186 -9.97 -1.90 4.55
C VAL A 186 -9.37 -1.28 3.29
N LEU A 187 -8.89 -0.05 3.35
CA LEU A 187 -8.16 0.59 2.26
C LEU A 187 -6.95 -0.25 1.84
N GLY A 188 -6.14 -0.65 2.82
CA GLY A 188 -4.96 -1.50 2.59
C GLY A 188 -5.33 -2.85 1.98
N TYR A 189 -6.38 -3.51 2.50
CA TYR A 189 -6.89 -4.78 1.98
C TYR A 189 -7.29 -4.65 0.49
N VAL A 190 -8.07 -3.63 0.11
CA VAL A 190 -8.55 -3.50 -1.28
C VAL A 190 -7.39 -3.25 -2.25
N LEU A 191 -6.38 -2.48 -1.83
CA LEU A 191 -5.18 -2.26 -2.63
C LEU A 191 -4.32 -3.53 -2.73
N GLU A 192 -4.13 -4.24 -1.61
CA GLU A 192 -3.33 -5.48 -1.57
C GLU A 192 -3.97 -6.57 -2.44
N SER A 193 -5.30 -6.72 -2.43
CA SER A 193 -6.03 -7.60 -3.33
C SER A 193 -5.82 -7.28 -4.81
N ALA A 194 -5.36 -6.06 -5.14
CA ALA A 194 -5.00 -5.63 -6.49
C ALA A 194 -3.47 -5.59 -6.72
N GLY A 195 -2.66 -6.14 -5.81
CA GLY A 195 -1.20 -6.14 -5.90
C GLY A 195 -0.55 -4.76 -5.67
N VAL A 196 -1.27 -3.82 -5.06
CA VAL A 196 -0.78 -2.47 -4.78
C VAL A 196 -0.48 -2.33 -3.28
N ARG A 197 0.75 -1.91 -2.96
CA ARG A 197 1.13 -1.55 -1.59
C ARG A 197 1.58 -0.08 -1.54
N LEU A 198 0.98 0.67 -0.62
CA LEU A 198 1.42 2.05 -0.35
C LEU A 198 2.65 2.02 0.53
N ASP A 199 3.64 2.84 0.20
CA ASP A 199 4.85 3.06 0.99
C ASP A 199 4.73 4.23 1.96
N GLU A 200 3.69 5.06 1.82
CA GLU A 200 3.35 6.13 2.74
C GLU A 200 1.82 6.24 2.90
N VAL A 201 1.37 6.43 4.15
CA VAL A 201 -0.04 6.66 4.48
C VAL A 201 -0.29 7.96 5.23
N GLY A 202 0.77 8.72 5.55
CA GLY A 202 0.67 10.01 6.26
C GLY A 202 -0.33 10.99 5.63
N PRO A 203 -0.29 11.20 4.30
CA PRO A 203 -1.24 12.08 3.62
C PRO A 203 -2.72 11.65 3.73
N LEU A 204 -3.01 10.40 4.11
CA LEU A 204 -4.38 9.93 4.33
C LEU A 204 -4.97 10.41 5.66
N ALA A 205 -4.14 10.90 6.59
CA ALA A 205 -4.54 11.38 7.91
C ALA A 205 -5.20 12.79 7.88
N VAL A 206 -6.05 13.03 6.89
CA VAL A 206 -6.87 14.23 6.75
C VAL A 206 -8.30 13.91 7.17
N ALA A 207 -8.90 14.81 7.95
CA ALA A 207 -10.30 14.69 8.34
C ALA A 207 -11.19 14.64 7.10
N ARG A 208 -12.14 13.70 7.07
CA ARG A 208 -13.14 13.58 6.00
C ARG A 208 -14.49 14.06 6.51
N HIS A 209 -15.29 14.56 5.57
CA HIS A 209 -16.60 15.14 5.80
C HIS A 209 -17.65 14.36 4.99
N ALA A 210 -18.78 14.05 5.62
CA ALA A 210 -19.79 13.17 5.03
C ALA A 210 -20.62 13.85 3.93
N ASP A 211 -20.64 15.19 3.95
CA ASP A 211 -21.37 16.09 3.06
C ASP A 211 -20.47 16.68 1.97
N ASP A 212 -19.25 16.15 1.79
CA ASP A 212 -18.25 16.67 0.86
C ASP A 212 -17.97 15.69 -0.30
N PRO A 213 -18.72 15.80 -1.42
CA PRO A 213 -18.49 14.96 -2.60
C PRO A 213 -17.13 15.21 -3.25
N ALA A 214 -16.62 16.44 -3.23
CA ALA A 214 -15.30 16.76 -3.77
C ALA A 214 -14.20 16.09 -2.94
N GLY A 215 -14.26 16.20 -1.62
CA GLY A 215 -13.31 15.55 -0.71
C GLY A 215 -13.34 14.01 -0.78
N ALA A 216 -14.49 13.42 -1.13
CA ALA A 216 -14.61 11.99 -1.40
C ALA A 216 -13.89 11.59 -2.71
N ALA A 217 -14.07 12.36 -3.79
CA ALA A 217 -13.35 12.15 -5.05
C ALA A 217 -11.83 12.40 -4.89
N ASP A 218 -11.45 13.46 -4.17
CA ASP A 218 -10.05 13.80 -3.87
C ASP A 218 -9.34 12.70 -3.10
N LEU A 219 -10.04 11.94 -2.24
CA LEU A 219 -9.44 10.78 -1.59
C LEU A 219 -9.05 9.70 -2.62
N ALA A 220 -9.90 9.41 -3.61
CA ALA A 220 -9.58 8.46 -4.67
C ALA A 220 -8.39 8.93 -5.51
N ALA A 221 -8.35 10.22 -5.86
CA ALA A 221 -7.23 10.84 -6.55
C ALA A 221 -5.93 10.75 -5.72
N LEU A 222 -5.99 11.04 -4.43
CA LEU A 222 -4.85 10.96 -3.51
C LEU A 222 -4.32 9.52 -3.41
N VAL A 223 -5.18 8.53 -3.21
CA VAL A 223 -4.76 7.12 -3.18
C VAL A 223 -4.10 6.73 -4.51
N ALA A 224 -4.61 7.23 -5.65
CA ALA A 224 -4.02 6.96 -6.95
C ALA A 224 -2.63 7.62 -7.10
N VAL A 225 -2.44 8.82 -6.58
CA VAL A 225 -1.13 9.50 -6.55
C VAL A 225 -0.14 8.70 -5.69
N LEU A 226 -0.55 8.28 -4.49
CA LEU A 226 0.30 7.50 -3.58
C LEU A 226 0.67 6.15 -4.19
N ALA A 227 -0.28 5.43 -4.77
CA ALA A 227 -0.04 4.14 -5.44
C ALA A 227 0.97 4.27 -6.59
N ARG A 228 0.83 5.31 -7.44
CA ARG A 228 1.78 5.58 -8.52
C ARG A 228 3.16 5.96 -7.99
N ALA A 229 3.22 6.73 -6.90
CA ALA A 229 4.48 7.12 -6.28
C ALA A 229 5.23 5.92 -5.69
N ALA A 230 4.50 5.03 -5.00
CA ALA A 230 5.03 3.77 -4.49
C ALA A 230 5.59 2.90 -5.62
N HIS A 231 4.81 2.73 -6.70
CA HIS A 231 5.23 1.94 -7.86
C HIS A 231 6.52 2.49 -8.51
N ARG A 232 6.60 3.82 -8.69
CA ARG A 232 7.81 4.46 -9.23
C ARG A 232 9.03 4.20 -8.34
N ARG A 233 8.89 4.35 -7.02
CA ARG A 233 10.00 4.14 -6.08
C ARG A 233 10.46 2.69 -6.03
N SER A 234 9.53 1.73 -6.08
CA SER A 234 9.87 0.31 -6.17
C SER A 234 10.55 -0.06 -7.50
N GLY A 235 10.16 0.59 -8.60
CA GLY A 235 10.75 0.37 -9.92
C GLY A 235 12.13 1.01 -10.11
N THR A 236 12.39 2.16 -9.47
CA THR A 236 13.71 2.80 -9.49
C THR A 236 14.78 2.04 -8.71
N SER A 237 14.38 1.18 -7.77
CA SER A 237 15.27 0.24 -7.07
C SER A 237 15.65 -1.01 -7.89
N GLY A 238 15.18 -1.14 -9.13
CA GLY A 238 15.36 -2.35 -9.95
C GLY A 238 15.79 -2.12 -11.40
N ARG A 239 16.37 -0.97 -11.76
CA ARG A 239 16.89 -0.76 -13.12
C ARG A 239 18.41 -1.03 -13.17
N PRO A 240 18.88 -2.18 -13.73
CA PRO A 240 20.26 -2.28 -14.16
C PRO A 240 20.49 -1.23 -15.26
N ALA A 241 21.67 -0.61 -15.27
CA ALA A 241 22.07 0.28 -16.34
C ALA A 241 21.98 -0.45 -17.69
N ASP A 242 21.32 0.21 -18.66
CA ASP A 242 21.06 -0.28 -20.02
C ASP A 242 22.37 -0.61 -20.74
N THR A 243 22.68 -1.91 -20.85
CA THR A 243 23.73 -2.43 -21.73
C THR A 243 23.25 -2.36 -23.17
N ARG A 244 23.50 -1.24 -23.84
CA ARG A 244 23.59 -1.18 -25.30
C ARG A 244 25.03 -0.94 -25.70
N GLY A 245 25.73 -2.02 -26.00
CA GLY A 245 27.00 -1.96 -26.71
C GLY A 245 26.78 -1.55 -28.16
N PRO A 246 27.76 -0.86 -28.75
CA PRO A 246 28.17 -1.17 -30.10
C PRO A 246 29.63 -1.61 -30.09
N GLY A 247 29.88 -2.71 -30.78
CA GLY A 247 31.20 -3.23 -31.01
C GLY A 247 32.05 -2.29 -31.84
N TRP A 248 33.36 -2.46 -31.69
CA TRP A 248 34.30 -2.25 -32.77
C TRP A 248 35.53 -3.13 -32.56
N ALA A 249 36.05 -3.55 -33.69
CA ALA A 249 37.16 -4.47 -33.87
C ALA A 249 38.50 -3.84 -33.49
N ALA A 250 39.36 -4.62 -32.85
CA ALA A 250 40.78 -4.30 -32.75
C ALA A 250 41.60 -5.34 -33.53
N LYS A 251 42.21 -4.85 -34.60
CA LYS A 251 43.29 -5.46 -35.37
C LYS A 251 44.51 -5.74 -34.47
N GLY A 252 45.22 -6.83 -34.79
CA GLY A 252 46.69 -6.83 -34.85
C GLY A 252 47.45 -7.22 -33.59
N CYS A 253 47.85 -8.49 -33.55
CA CYS A 253 49.08 -9.03 -32.94
C CYS A 253 50.35 -8.23 -33.39
N PRO A 254 51.55 -8.36 -32.74
CA PRO A 254 52.09 -9.68 -32.40
C PRO A 254 53.10 -9.84 -31.22
N ASP A 255 53.32 -11.13 -30.95
CA ASP A 255 54.52 -11.84 -30.49
C ASP A 255 55.02 -11.77 -29.04
N GLY A 256 55.28 -12.97 -28.50
CA GLY A 256 55.99 -13.20 -27.24
C GLY A 256 55.89 -14.65 -26.75
N SER A 257 56.72 -15.52 -27.31
CA SER A 257 56.88 -16.96 -27.06
C SER A 257 57.28 -17.37 -25.62
N GLY A 258 57.05 -18.64 -25.28
CA GLY A 258 57.80 -19.41 -24.27
C GLY A 258 56.93 -20.00 -23.14
N ALA A 259 56.45 -21.23 -23.27
CA ALA A 259 57.10 -22.46 -22.77
C ALA A 259 56.90 -22.74 -21.26
N THR A 260 56.19 -23.82 -20.90
CA THR A 260 56.73 -25.04 -20.26
C THR A 260 55.62 -25.90 -19.63
N GLU A 261 55.87 -27.20 -19.69
CA GLU A 261 55.05 -28.35 -19.25
C GLU A 261 55.14 -28.62 -17.73
N GLY A 262 54.30 -29.55 -17.24
CA GLY A 262 54.50 -30.31 -16.00
C GLY A 262 53.33 -30.16 -15.02
N ASP A 263 52.29 -30.99 -15.08
CA ASP A 263 52.19 -32.32 -14.43
C ASP A 263 52.18 -32.27 -12.88
N THR A 264 51.08 -32.72 -12.27
CA THR A 264 51.06 -33.72 -11.18
C THR A 264 49.64 -33.96 -10.63
N SER A 265 49.16 -35.17 -10.94
CA SER A 265 48.45 -36.15 -10.10
C SER A 265 48.19 -35.87 -8.61
N GLY A 266 47.03 -36.34 -8.13
CA GLY A 266 46.82 -36.86 -6.76
C GLY A 266 45.46 -36.47 -6.17
N ALA A 267 44.42 -37.31 -6.20
CA ALA A 267 44.11 -38.37 -5.21
C ALA A 267 43.92 -37.81 -3.77
N GLN A 268 42.97 -38.19 -2.93
CA GLN A 268 41.95 -39.23 -2.87
C GLN A 268 41.17 -39.02 -1.54
N ARG A 269 39.91 -39.49 -1.51
CA ARG A 269 39.21 -40.23 -0.43
C ARG A 269 38.89 -39.58 0.94
N GLY A 270 37.69 -39.97 1.41
CA GLY A 270 37.41 -40.30 2.83
C GLY A 270 36.10 -39.68 3.34
N SER A 271 34.95 -40.38 3.24
CA SER A 271 34.38 -41.27 4.28
C SER A 271 33.94 -40.53 5.56
N SER A 272 32.64 -40.44 5.87
CA SER A 272 31.79 -41.43 6.58
C SER A 272 31.43 -40.82 7.96
N ALA A 273 30.17 -40.56 8.29
CA ALA A 273 29.14 -41.49 8.82
C ALA A 273 28.90 -41.25 10.32
N GLY A 274 27.63 -41.42 10.74
CA GLY A 274 27.18 -41.54 12.13
C GLY A 274 26.78 -40.20 12.77
N GLY A 275 25.66 -40.05 13.46
CA GLY A 275 24.71 -41.04 13.97
C GLY A 275 24.16 -40.56 15.34
N LEU A 276 22.87 -40.82 15.54
CA LEU A 276 22.18 -41.05 16.82
C LEU A 276 21.90 -39.90 17.83
N GLU A 277 20.59 -39.80 18.09
CA GLU A 277 19.87 -39.85 19.38
C GLU A 277 19.73 -38.63 20.31
N ARG A 278 18.44 -38.28 20.46
CA ARG A 278 17.62 -38.13 21.69
C ARG A 278 18.23 -37.47 22.92
N GLY A 279 17.60 -36.36 23.29
CA GLY A 279 17.26 -35.95 24.66
C GLY A 279 15.84 -35.40 24.65
#